data_AF-A0A8C9QI13-F1
#
_entry.id   AF-A0A8C9QI13-F1
#
_cell.length_a   1.000
_cell.length_b   1.000
_cell.length_c   1.000
_cell.angle_alpha   90.00
_cell.angle_beta   90.00
_cell.angle_gamma   90.00
#
_symmetry.space_group_name_H-M   'P 1'
#
loop_
_entity.id
_entity.type
_entity.pdbx_description
1 polymer ?
#
loop_
_entity_poly.entity_id
_entity_poly.type
_entity_poly.pdbx_seq_one_letter_code
_entity_poly.pdbx_strand_id
1 'polypeptide(L)'
;MHLLLLLLAFFLPPKAQAGEIIGGHESKPHSRPYMAYLQFVAQGVQKKCGGFLIREDFVLTAGDSGGPLVCNHVAQGIVSCGKKNGKPPRVYTKVSRFLQWIKETMKSHQVQETD
;
A
#
# COMPACT_ATOMS: atom_id res chain seq x y z
N MET A 1 -4.40 -4.35 -48.62
CA MET A 1 -3.79 -5.08 -47.47
C MET A 1 -3.14 -4.18 -46.43
N HIS A 2 -2.44 -3.10 -46.82
CA HIS A 2 -1.78 -2.18 -45.88
C HIS A 2 -2.74 -1.36 -45.00
N LEU A 3 -3.89 -0.95 -45.55
CA LEU A 3 -4.90 -0.15 -44.84
C LEU A 3 -5.57 -0.91 -43.69
N LEU A 4 -5.73 -2.23 -43.84
CA LEU A 4 -6.31 -3.11 -42.82
C LEU A 4 -5.36 -3.29 -41.62
N LEU A 5 -4.05 -3.33 -41.88
CA LEU A 5 -3.01 -3.43 -40.85
C LEU A 5 -2.91 -2.15 -40.01
N LEU A 6 -3.11 -0.97 -40.62
CA LEU A 6 -3.11 0.31 -39.91
C LEU A 6 -4.32 0.47 -38.98
N LEU A 7 -5.49 -0.02 -39.40
CA LEU A 7 -6.69 -0.02 -38.55
C LEU A 7 -6.53 -0.92 -37.33
N LEU A 8 -5.91 -2.10 -37.48
CA LEU A 8 -5.67 -3.03 -36.37
C LEU A 8 -4.70 -2.47 -35.31
N ALA A 9 -3.75 -1.62 -35.69
CA ALA A 9 -2.83 -0.97 -34.76
C ALA A 9 -3.53 0.02 -33.81
N PHE A 10 -4.63 0.65 -34.24
CA PHE A 10 -5.44 1.55 -33.41
C PHE A 10 -6.30 0.82 -32.37
N PHE A 11 -6.61 -0.46 -32.60
CA PHE A 11 -7.37 -1.30 -31.68
C PHE A 11 -6.49 -2.07 -30.68
N LEU A 12 -5.16 -1.95 -30.74
CA LEU A 12 -4.32 -2.47 -29.67
C LEU A 12 -4.53 -1.62 -28.42
N PRO A 13 -5.01 -2.18 -27.30
CA PRO A 13 -5.07 -1.43 -26.05
C PRO A 13 -3.64 -0.97 -25.71
N PRO A 14 -3.46 0.28 -25.24
CA PRO A 14 -2.16 0.72 -24.78
C PRO A 14 -1.66 -0.30 -23.77
N LYS A 15 -0.46 -0.86 -24.01
CA LYS A 15 0.25 -1.64 -23.00
C LYS A 15 0.22 -0.78 -21.73
N ALA A 16 -0.48 -1.24 -20.71
CA ALA A 16 -0.49 -0.59 -19.41
C ALA A 16 0.95 -0.60 -18.90
N GLN A 17 1.65 0.51 -19.10
CA GLN A 17 3.01 0.68 -18.66
C GLN A 17 2.93 0.78 -17.14
N ALA A 18 3.34 -0.28 -16.45
CA ALA A 18 3.60 -0.20 -15.02
C ALA A 18 4.59 0.94 -14.84
N GLY A 19 4.23 1.93 -13.99
CA GLY A 19 4.98 3.17 -13.85
C GLY A 19 6.49 2.93 -13.76
N GLU A 20 7.22 3.63 -14.61
CA GLU A 20 8.68 3.60 -14.63
C GLU A 20 9.21 4.42 -13.44
N ILE A 21 10.25 3.94 -12.76
CA ILE A 21 10.88 4.65 -11.65
C ILE A 21 11.73 5.79 -12.25
N ILE A 22 11.19 7.01 -12.31
CA ILE A 22 11.90 8.17 -12.85
C ILE A 22 12.86 8.73 -11.78
N GLY A 23 14.15 8.83 -12.11
CA GLY A 23 15.17 9.48 -11.27
C GLY A 23 15.67 8.66 -10.07
N GLY A 24 15.41 7.36 -10.05
CA GLY A 24 15.91 6.48 -8.99
C GLY A 24 17.30 5.91 -9.27
N HIS A 25 17.98 5.47 -8.20
CA HIS A 25 19.21 4.67 -8.28
C HIS A 25 18.99 3.30 -7.63
N GLU A 26 19.62 2.27 -8.19
CA GLU A 26 19.57 0.93 -7.63
C GLU A 26 20.16 0.92 -6.22
N SER A 27 19.44 0.35 -5.26
CA SER A 27 19.93 0.26 -3.88
C SER A 27 21.01 -0.81 -3.77
N LYS A 28 22.08 -0.53 -3.02
CA LYS A 28 23.07 -1.57 -2.66
C LYS A 28 22.34 -2.76 -2.01
N PRO A 29 22.63 -4.02 -2.41
CA PRO A 29 21.98 -5.20 -1.83
C PRO A 29 22.00 -5.18 -0.30
N HIS A 30 20.86 -5.51 0.31
CA HIS A 30 20.65 -5.56 1.78
C HIS A 30 20.93 -4.26 2.56
N SER A 31 21.14 -3.13 1.89
CA SER A 31 21.42 -1.84 2.55
C SER A 31 20.19 -1.10 3.09
N ARG A 32 19.01 -1.70 2.98
CA ARG A 32 17.72 -1.13 3.36
C ARG A 32 16.98 -2.12 4.27
N PRO A 33 17.42 -2.32 5.52
CA PRO A 33 16.86 -3.33 6.43
C PRO A 33 15.41 -3.05 6.83
N TYR A 34 14.97 -1.80 6.69
CA TYR A 34 13.60 -1.34 6.91
C TYR A 34 12.69 -1.57 5.69
N MET A 35 13.22 -1.97 4.53
CA MET A 35 12.41 -2.32 3.35
C MET A 35 12.22 -3.83 3.28
N ALA A 36 10.97 -4.28 3.20
CA ALA A 36 10.63 -5.67 2.99
C ALA A 36 9.85 -5.85 1.69
N TYR A 37 10.22 -6.89 0.94
CA TYR A 37 9.46 -7.36 -0.23
C TYR A 37 9.05 -8.80 0.02
N LEU A 38 7.75 -9.07 0.00
CA LEU A 38 7.18 -10.37 0.26
C LEU A 38 6.57 -10.93 -1.03
N GLN A 39 6.95 -12.15 -1.36
CA GLN A 39 6.34 -12.93 -2.43
C GLN A 39 5.80 -14.23 -1.85
N PHE A 40 4.48 -14.43 -1.96
CA PHE A 40 3.80 -15.58 -1.36
C PHE A 40 2.72 -16.11 -2.29
N VAL A 41 2.34 -17.37 -2.12
CA VAL A 41 1.24 -17.98 -2.89
C VAL A 41 0.00 -17.96 -2.01
N ALA A 42 -1.09 -17.38 -2.52
CA ALA A 42 -2.39 -17.41 -1.86
C ALA A 42 -3.46 -17.79 -2.87
N GLN A 43 -4.30 -18.78 -2.53
CA GLN A 43 -5.35 -19.31 -3.42
C GLN A 43 -4.79 -19.76 -4.79
N GLY A 44 -3.59 -20.37 -4.80
CA GLY A 44 -2.90 -20.79 -6.03
C GLY A 44 -2.33 -19.64 -6.88
N VAL A 45 -2.43 -18.39 -6.42
CA VAL A 45 -1.95 -17.21 -7.14
C VAL A 45 -0.77 -16.59 -6.42
N GLN A 46 0.33 -16.32 -7.13
CA GLN A 46 1.43 -15.54 -6.58
C GLN A 46 1.01 -14.10 -6.28
N LYS A 47 1.35 -13.64 -5.07
CA LYS A 47 1.13 -12.30 -4.55
C LYS A 47 2.47 -11.66 -4.22
N LYS A 48 2.50 -10.34 -4.35
CA LYS A 48 3.67 -9.50 -4.12
C LYS A 48 3.24 -8.31 -3.28
N CYS A 49 3.97 -8.05 -2.21
CA CYS A 49 3.77 -6.90 -1.33
C CYS A 49 5.13 -6.26 -1.04
N GLY A 50 5.16 -4.94 -0.88
CA GLY A 50 6.34 -4.20 -0.45
C GLY A 50 5.97 -3.24 0.67
N GLY A 51 6.90 -2.98 1.59
CA GLY A 51 6.69 -2.04 2.68
C GLY A 51 8.00 -1.50 3.25
N PHE A 52 7.91 -0.34 3.89
CA PHE A 52 9.00 0.35 4.57
C PHE A 52 8.63 0.59 6.04
N LEU A 53 9.43 0.10 6.98
CA LEU A 53 9.25 0.33 8.42
C LEU A 53 9.67 1.77 8.77
N ILE A 54 8.72 2.61 9.18
CA ILE A 54 8.99 4.00 9.65
C ILE A 54 9.15 4.02 11.17
N ARG A 55 8.39 3.18 11.88
CA ARG A 55 8.46 2.93 13.33
C ARG A 55 8.15 1.46 13.61
N GLU A 56 8.45 0.99 14.82
CA GLU A 56 8.23 -0.41 15.23
C GLU A 56 6.82 -0.94 14.94
N ASP A 57 5.81 -0.07 15.00
CA ASP A 57 4.41 -0.38 14.79
C ASP A 57 3.82 0.20 13.48
N PHE A 58 4.65 0.84 12.64
CA PHE A 58 4.20 1.57 11.46
C PHE A 58 5.02 1.20 10.21
N VAL A 59 4.33 0.57 9.24
CA VAL A 59 4.87 0.23 7.92
C VAL A 59 4.16 1.04 6.85
N LEU A 60 4.94 1.81 6.08
CA LEU A 60 4.48 2.54 4.90
C LEU A 60 4.42 1.59 3.70
N THR A 61 3.30 1.58 2.96
CA THR A 61 3.16 0.81 1.71
C THR A 61 2.42 1.64 0.64
N ALA A 62 2.47 1.23 -0.63
CA ALA A 62 1.88 2.00 -1.74
C ALA A 62 0.38 1.69 -1.96
N GLY A 63 -0.44 2.74 -2.14
CA GLY A 63 -1.89 2.64 -2.46
C GLY A 63 -2.79 3.17 -1.34
N ASP A 64 -4.00 2.61 -1.18
CA ASP A 64 -4.93 2.90 -0.06
C ASP A 64 -4.40 2.46 1.32
N SER A 65 -3.19 1.91 1.38
CA SER A 65 -2.61 1.38 2.61
C SER A 65 -2.29 2.50 3.59
N GLY A 66 -2.64 2.29 4.86
CA GLY A 66 -2.63 3.33 5.89
C GLY A 66 -3.92 4.15 5.96
N GLY A 67 -4.81 4.05 4.97
CA GLY A 67 -6.12 4.72 5.00
C GLY A 67 -7.11 4.09 6.00
N PRO A 68 -8.11 4.84 6.48
CA PRO A 68 -9.09 4.35 7.45
C PRO A 68 -10.20 3.50 6.79
N LEU A 69 -10.53 2.37 7.42
CA LEU A 69 -11.82 1.69 7.23
C LEU A 69 -12.84 2.33 8.17
N VAL A 70 -13.78 3.09 7.60
CA VAL A 70 -14.83 3.79 8.34
C VAL A 70 -16.15 3.04 8.24
N CYS A 71 -16.75 2.73 9.39
CA CYS A 71 -18.08 2.12 9.50
C CYS A 71 -18.88 2.91 10.54
N ASN A 72 -20.11 3.31 10.21
CA ASN A 72 -20.96 4.15 11.06
C ASN A 72 -20.24 5.43 11.53
N HIS A 73 -19.50 6.09 10.62
CA HIS A 73 -18.69 7.29 10.91
C HIS A 73 -17.54 7.07 11.93
N VAL A 74 -17.19 5.83 12.24
CA VAL A 74 -16.08 5.49 13.14
C VAL A 74 -14.98 4.75 12.38
N ALA A 75 -13.72 5.17 12.56
CA ALA A 75 -12.56 4.43 12.05
C ALA A 75 -12.38 3.13 12.84
N GLN A 76 -12.67 2.00 12.20
CA GLN A 76 -12.59 0.67 12.82
C GLN A 76 -11.32 -0.11 12.45
N GLY A 77 -10.73 0.23 11.31
CA GLY A 77 -9.53 -0.44 10.83
C GLY A 77 -8.61 0.47 10.02
N ILE A 78 -7.39 0.01 9.82
CA ILE A 78 -6.41 0.64 8.92
C ILE A 78 -6.15 -0.35 7.79
N VAL A 79 -6.23 0.10 6.54
CA VAL A 79 -5.96 -0.75 5.37
C VAL A 79 -4.52 -1.25 5.42
N SER A 80 -4.33 -2.57 5.46
CA SER A 80 -3.00 -3.19 5.37
C SER A 80 -2.72 -3.60 3.92
N CYS A 81 -3.44 -4.61 3.41
CA CYS A 81 -3.27 -5.10 2.05
C CYS A 81 -4.57 -5.67 1.46
N GLY A 82 -4.67 -5.72 0.12
CA GLY A 82 -5.88 -6.16 -0.57
C GLY A 82 -5.70 -6.34 -2.07
N LYS A 83 -6.68 -6.97 -2.73
CA LYS A 83 -6.72 -7.05 -4.20
C LYS A 83 -7.05 -5.67 -4.78
N LYS A 84 -6.38 -5.27 -5.87
CA LYS A 84 -6.61 -3.99 -6.58
C LYS A 84 -8.06 -3.81 -7.06
N ASN A 85 -8.78 -4.90 -7.31
CA ASN A 85 -10.19 -4.89 -7.73
C ASN A 85 -11.18 -4.80 -6.55
N GLY A 86 -10.67 -4.61 -5.33
CA GLY A 86 -11.46 -4.50 -4.12
C GLY A 86 -12.24 -5.75 -3.71
N LYS A 87 -11.98 -6.91 -4.32
CA LYS A 87 -12.61 -8.16 -3.90
C LYS A 87 -11.90 -8.72 -2.66
N PRO A 88 -12.65 -9.27 -1.69
CA PRO A 88 -12.07 -9.96 -0.55
C PRO A 88 -11.07 -11.08 -0.94
N PRO A 89 -10.13 -11.42 -0.04
CA PRO A 89 -9.93 -10.81 1.27
C PRO A 89 -9.23 -9.44 1.18
N ARG A 90 -9.68 -8.49 2.00
CA ARG A 90 -8.92 -7.29 2.38
C ARG A 90 -8.51 -7.45 3.83
N VAL A 91 -7.24 -7.20 4.11
CA VAL A 91 -6.65 -7.32 5.44
C VAL A 91 -6.57 -5.92 6.05
N TYR A 92 -7.05 -5.80 7.28
CA TYR A 92 -7.08 -4.54 8.03
C TYR A 92 -6.46 -4.75 9.40
N THR A 93 -5.76 -3.73 9.90
CA THR A 93 -5.36 -3.64 11.31
C THR A 93 -6.57 -3.15 12.11
N LYS A 94 -6.99 -3.87 13.15
CA LYS A 94 -8.16 -3.48 13.96
C LYS A 94 -7.79 -2.35 14.94
N VAL A 95 -8.35 -1.16 14.74
CA VAL A 95 -8.04 0.03 15.57
C VAL A 95 -8.31 -0.22 17.05
N SER A 96 -9.37 -0.98 17.38
CA SER A 96 -9.74 -1.28 18.76
C SER A 96 -8.63 -1.96 19.58
N ARG A 97 -7.71 -2.70 18.93
CA ARG A 97 -6.59 -3.37 19.59
C ARG A 97 -5.51 -2.40 20.07
N PHE A 98 -5.45 -1.21 19.48
CA PHE A 98 -4.40 -0.21 19.72
C PHE A 98 -4.94 1.06 20.39
N LEU A 99 -6.24 1.11 20.73
CA LEU A 99 -6.87 2.33 21.29
C LEU A 99 -6.17 2.86 22.53
N GLN A 100 -5.65 1.99 23.39
CA GLN A 100 -4.93 2.40 24.59
C GLN A 100 -3.64 3.16 24.24
N TRP A 101 -2.79 2.54 23.41
CA TRP A 101 -1.57 3.16 22.91
C TRP A 101 -1.83 4.46 22.15
N ILE A 102 -2.87 4.51 21.31
CA ILE A 102 -3.28 5.73 20.59
C ILE A 102 -3.61 6.83 21.59
N LYS A 103 -4.42 6.55 22.62
CA LYS A 103 -4.79 7.54 23.64
C LYS A 103 -3.57 8.04 24.42
N GLU A 104 -2.65 7.14 24.78
CA GLU A 104 -1.42 7.48 25.49
C GLU A 104 -0.51 8.37 24.65
N THR A 105 -0.33 8.03 23.37
CA THR A 105 0.47 8.82 22.42
C THR A 105 -0.14 10.20 22.17
N MET A 106 -1.46 10.26 21.98
CA MET A 106 -2.17 11.53 21.78
C MET A 106 -2.07 12.43 23.03
N LYS A 107 -2.09 11.85 24.23
CA LYS A 107 -1.87 12.59 25.49
C LYS A 107 -0.44 13.08 25.64
N SER A 108 0.55 12.25 25.29
CA SER A 108 1.96 12.61 25.44
C SER A 108 2.41 13.71 24.46
N HIS A 109 1.68 13.90 23.36
CA HIS A 109 1.97 14.91 22.35
C HIS A 109 1.07 16.16 22.46
N GLN A 110 0.29 16.33 23.54
CA GLN A 110 -0.43 17.59 23.81
C GLN A 110 0.46 18.72 24.37
N VAL A 111 1.76 18.72 24.07
CA VAL A 111 2.66 19.83 24.40
C VAL A 111 3.51 20.12 23.16
N GLN A 112 3.04 21.03 22.30
CA GLN A 112 3.78 22.01 21.48
C GLN A 112 2.89 22.64 20.40
N GLU A 113 1.71 23.16 20.78
CA GLU A 113 1.14 24.32 20.09
C GLU A 113 1.13 25.43 21.14
N THR A 114 2.27 26.13 21.24
CA THR A 114 2.33 27.45 21.85
C THR A 114 1.93 28.47 20.80
N ASP A 115 1.07 29.41 21.20
CA ASP A 115 0.58 30.57 20.46
C ASP A 115 1.61 31.25 19.52
#